data_AF-L7N6F8-F1
#
_entry.id   AF-L7N6F8-F1
#
_cell.length_a   1.000
_cell.length_b   1.000
_cell.length_c   1.000
_cell.angle_alpha   90.00
_cell.angle_beta   90.00
_cell.angle_gamma   90.00
#
_symmetry.space_group_name_H-M   'P 1'
#
loop_
_entity.id
_entity.type
_entity.pdbx_description
1 polymer ?
#
loop_
_entity_poly.entity_id
_entity_poly.type
_entity_poly.pdbx_seq_one_letter_code
_entity_poly.pdbx_strand_id
1 'polypeptide(L)'
;MKFNIIIVFISLAILVHSSYAANDNDDDPTTTVHPTTTEQPDDKFECPSRFGYFADPKDPHKFYICSNWEAVHKDCPGNTRWNEDEETCT
;
A
#
# COMPACT_ATOMS: atom_id res chain seq x y z
N MET A 1 13.62 35.47 30.06
CA MET A 1 12.85 35.80 28.83
C MET A 1 12.72 34.63 27.84
N LYS A 2 13.69 33.70 27.73
CA LYS A 2 13.66 32.59 26.74
C LYS A 2 12.63 31.47 27.00
N PHE A 3 12.26 31.19 28.25
CA PHE A 3 11.26 30.13 28.56
C PHE A 3 9.86 30.43 28.03
N ASN A 4 9.40 31.69 28.13
CA ASN A 4 8.07 32.09 27.67
C ASN A 4 7.92 31.95 26.15
N ILE A 5 9.01 32.18 25.40
CA ILE A 5 9.03 32.08 23.94
C ILE A 5 8.80 30.62 23.50
N ILE A 6 9.45 29.66 24.16
CA ILE A 6 9.30 28.23 23.83
C ILE A 6 7.86 27.76 24.11
N ILE A 7 7.26 28.22 25.22
CA ILE A 7 5.87 27.89 25.56
C ILE A 7 4.90 28.42 24.50
N VAL A 8 5.13 29.62 23.97
CA VAL A 8 4.32 30.22 22.90
C VAL A 8 4.42 29.40 21.60
N PHE A 9 5.62 28.95 21.22
CA PHE A 9 5.80 28.10 20.03
C PHE A 9 5.15 26.73 20.15
N ILE A 10 5.27 26.08 21.31
CA ILE A 10 4.62 24.78 21.55
C ILE A 10 3.10 24.95 21.52
N SER A 11 2.57 26.01 22.12
CA SER A 11 1.14 26.31 22.12
C SER A 11 0.61 26.54 20.69
N LEU A 12 1.35 27.30 19.87
CA LEU A 12 1.02 27.51 18.45
C LEU A 12 1.09 26.21 17.66
N ALA A 13 2.12 25.39 17.85
CA ALA A 13 2.24 24.11 17.16
C ALA A 13 1.10 23.15 17.53
N ILE A 14 0.70 23.10 18.81
CA ILE A 14 -0.44 22.28 19.26
C ILE A 14 -1.75 22.81 18.66
N LEU A 15 -1.96 24.13 18.61
CA LEU A 15 -3.13 24.72 17.96
C LEU A 15 -3.18 24.37 16.46
N VAL A 16 -2.03 24.42 15.77
CA VAL A 16 -1.94 24.03 14.36
C VAL A 16 -2.20 22.53 14.16
N HIS A 17 -1.68 21.64 15.02
CA HIS A 17 -1.97 20.20 14.94
C HIS A 17 -3.43 19.87 15.26
N SER A 18 -4.03 20.54 16.25
CA SER A 18 -5.46 20.39 16.55
C SER A 18 -6.35 20.84 15.39
N SER A 19 -5.94 21.86 14.63
CA SER A 19 -6.65 22.27 13.41
C SER A 19 -6.39 21.36 12.21
N TYR A 20 -5.30 20.61 12.19
CA TYR A 20 -4.95 19.67 11.10
C TYR A 20 -5.57 18.28 11.28
N ALA A 21 -6.13 17.98 12.46
CA ALA A 21 -6.82 16.72 12.75
C ALA A 21 -8.26 16.66 12.17
N ALA A 22 -8.58 17.50 11.18
CA ALA A 22 -9.90 17.61 10.59
C ALA A 22 -10.02 16.77 9.30
N ASN A 23 -10.65 15.60 9.45
CA ASN A 23 -11.66 15.06 8.53
C ASN A 23 -11.22 14.55 7.15
N ASP A 24 -10.90 13.25 7.07
CA ASP A 24 -11.08 12.45 5.84
C ASP A 24 -12.15 11.38 6.13
N ASN A 25 -13.43 11.77 6.00
CA ASN A 25 -14.55 10.82 5.85
C ASN A 25 -15.00 10.91 4.40
N ASP A 26 -14.23 10.32 3.49
CA ASP A 26 -14.70 10.05 2.14
C ASP A 26 -15.51 8.74 2.17
N ASP A 27 -16.83 8.91 2.15
CA ASP A 27 -17.80 7.90 1.73
C ASP A 27 -17.48 7.46 0.28
N ASP A 28 -16.72 6.38 0.10
CA ASP A 28 -16.81 5.53 -1.09
C ASP A 28 -17.60 4.26 -0.75
N PRO A 29 -18.82 4.08 -1.29
CA PRO A 29 -19.50 2.80 -1.22
C PRO A 29 -19.03 1.92 -2.39
N THR A 30 -17.75 1.54 -2.43
CA THR A 30 -17.32 0.36 -3.18
C THR A 30 -16.94 -0.75 -2.20
N THR A 31 -17.93 -1.19 -1.43
CA THR A 31 -17.92 -2.52 -0.82
C THR A 31 -18.12 -3.55 -1.94
N THR A 32 -17.06 -3.84 -2.68
CA THR A 32 -16.89 -5.18 -3.24
C THR A 32 -15.98 -5.91 -2.28
N VAL A 33 -16.59 -6.75 -1.44
CA VAL A 33 -15.90 -7.80 -0.71
C VAL A 33 -15.36 -8.78 -1.76
N HIS A 34 -14.27 -8.42 -2.44
CA HIS A 34 -13.52 -9.43 -3.18
C HIS A 34 -12.74 -10.19 -2.11
N PRO A 35 -12.97 -11.49 -1.94
CA PRO A 35 -12.18 -12.26 -1.01
C PRO A 35 -10.72 -12.08 -1.41
N THR A 36 -9.87 -11.61 -0.50
CA THR A 36 -8.42 -11.80 -0.62
C THR A 36 -8.23 -13.30 -0.71
N THR A 37 -8.13 -13.84 -1.92
CA THR A 37 -8.02 -15.27 -2.18
C THR A 37 -6.72 -15.75 -1.57
N THR A 38 -6.90 -16.24 -0.35
CA THR A 38 -6.06 -17.16 0.37
C THR A 38 -6.11 -18.48 -0.42
N GLU A 39 -4.97 -19.17 -0.51
CA GLU A 39 -4.80 -20.53 -1.02
C GLU A 39 -4.92 -20.75 -2.55
N GLN A 40 -3.76 -20.82 -3.22
CA GLN A 40 -3.48 -22.02 -4.00
C GLN A 40 -2.32 -22.80 -3.33
N PRO A 41 -2.54 -24.03 -2.84
CA PRO A 41 -1.58 -24.73 -1.97
C PRO A 41 -0.32 -25.32 -2.63
N ASP A 42 -0.14 -25.27 -3.95
CA ASP A 42 0.78 -26.23 -4.59
C ASP A 42 2.07 -25.65 -5.17
N ASP A 43 2.27 -24.32 -5.18
CA ASP A 43 3.56 -23.69 -5.49
C ASP A 43 3.66 -22.34 -4.75
N LYS A 44 4.15 -22.37 -3.50
CA LYS A 44 4.30 -21.15 -2.70
C LYS A 44 5.39 -20.27 -3.32
N PHE A 45 5.00 -19.13 -3.91
CA PHE A 45 5.94 -18.13 -4.38
C PHE A 45 6.79 -17.61 -3.20
N GLU A 46 8.11 -17.66 -3.33
CA GLU A 46 9.05 -17.11 -2.37
C GLU A 46 9.48 -15.71 -2.80
N CYS A 47 9.31 -14.72 -1.90
CA CYS A 47 9.71 -13.34 -2.15
C CYS A 47 11.23 -13.23 -2.39
N PRO A 48 11.69 -12.76 -3.57
CA PRO A 48 13.12 -12.55 -3.84
C PRO A 48 13.73 -11.42 -2.98
N SER A 49 12.91 -10.54 -2.41
CA SER A 49 13.33 -9.49 -1.48
C SER A 49 12.25 -9.21 -0.43
N ARG A 50 12.63 -8.59 0.70
CA ARG A 50 11.70 -8.28 1.81
C ARG A 50 10.49 -7.46 1.36
N PHE A 51 10.72 -6.55 0.42
CA PHE A 51 9.72 -5.70 -0.22
C PHE A 51 9.99 -5.68 -1.72
N GLY A 52 8.93 -5.54 -2.51
CA GLY A 52 9.04 -5.36 -3.96
C GLY A 52 7.84 -5.91 -4.72
N TYR A 53 7.88 -5.74 -6.03
CA TYR A 53 6.92 -6.29 -6.97
C TYR A 53 7.62 -7.26 -7.92
N PHE A 54 7.00 -8.41 -8.20
CA PHE A 54 7.63 -9.48 -8.96
C PHE A 54 6.63 -10.07 -9.95
N ALA A 55 7.07 -10.41 -11.16
CA ALA A 55 6.18 -11.03 -12.14
C ALA A 55 5.70 -12.41 -11.68
N ASP A 56 4.48 -12.79 -12.08
CA ASP A 56 4.10 -14.20 -12.07
C ASP A 56 4.68 -14.91 -13.30
N PRO A 57 5.55 -15.93 -13.14
CA PRO A 57 6.08 -16.69 -14.27
C PRO A 57 5.03 -17.50 -15.04
N LYS A 58 3.83 -17.72 -14.46
CA LYS A 58 2.75 -18.52 -15.05
C LYS A 58 1.71 -17.69 -15.79
N ASP A 59 1.50 -16.43 -15.39
CA ASP A 59 0.49 -15.56 -15.99
C ASP A 59 1.03 -14.12 -16.14
N PRO A 60 1.20 -13.61 -17.37
CA PRO A 60 1.70 -12.25 -17.58
C PRO A 60 0.70 -11.16 -17.17
N HIS A 61 -0.54 -11.50 -16.81
CA HIS A 61 -1.52 -10.55 -16.27
C HIS A 61 -1.52 -10.55 -14.74
N LYS A 62 -0.54 -11.18 -14.09
CA LYS A 62 -0.43 -11.25 -12.64
C LYS A 62 0.97 -10.91 -12.15
N PHE A 63 1.03 -10.49 -10.89
CA PHE A 63 2.26 -10.14 -10.21
C PHE A 63 2.13 -10.39 -8.70
N TYR A 64 3.25 -10.54 -8.02
CA TYR A 64 3.35 -10.69 -6.58
C TYR A 64 3.80 -9.38 -5.95
N ILE A 65 3.12 -8.97 -4.88
CA ILE A 65 3.57 -7.91 -3.97
C ILE A 65 4.17 -8.57 -2.75
N CYS A 66 5.42 -8.26 -2.44
CA CYS A 66 6.09 -8.73 -1.24
C CYS A 66 6.09 -7.66 -0.14
N SER A 67 5.69 -8.05 1.05
CA SER A 67 5.79 -7.22 2.26
C SER A 67 6.22 -8.08 3.45
N ASN A 68 7.37 -7.76 4.05
CA ASN A 68 7.95 -8.56 5.14
C ASN A 68 8.08 -10.06 4.81
N TRP A 69 8.47 -10.39 3.57
CA TRP A 69 8.58 -11.76 3.05
C TRP A 69 7.25 -12.50 2.85
N GLU A 70 6.12 -11.82 3.04
CA GLU A 70 4.81 -12.35 2.67
C GLU A 70 4.44 -11.87 1.27
N ALA A 71 4.15 -12.83 0.39
CA ALA A 71 3.72 -12.56 -0.97
C ALA A 71 2.21 -12.48 -1.07
N VAL A 72 1.70 -11.45 -1.75
CA VAL A 72 0.30 -11.31 -2.14
C VAL A 72 0.22 -11.36 -3.65
N HIS A 73 -0.55 -12.32 -4.17
CA HIS A 73 -0.76 -12.45 -5.60
C HIS A 73 -1.86 -11.49 -6.07
N LYS A 74 -1.58 -10.70 -7.11
CA LYS A 74 -2.48 -9.68 -7.67
C LYS A 74 -2.65 -9.85 -9.17
N ASP A 75 -3.84 -9.56 -9.65
CA ASP A 75 -4.16 -9.46 -11.06
C ASP A 75 -3.99 -8.01 -11.54
N CYS A 76 -3.46 -7.84 -12.75
CA CYS A 76 -3.45 -6.59 -13.47
C CYS A 76 -4.86 -6.20 -13.94
N PRO A 77 -5.21 -4.91 -13.97
CA PRO A 77 -6.54 -4.48 -14.34
C PRO A 77 -6.83 -4.69 -15.84
N GLY A 78 -8.04 -5.15 -16.16
CA GLY A 78 -8.49 -5.31 -17.54
C GLY A 78 -7.65 -6.32 -18.32
N ASN A 79 -7.09 -5.89 -19.46
CA ASN A 79 -6.21 -6.70 -20.31
C ASN A 79 -4.76 -6.24 -20.26
N THR A 80 -4.38 -5.50 -19.22
CA THR A 80 -2.99 -5.04 -19.03
C THR A 80 -2.11 -6.19 -18.56
N ARG A 81 -0.82 -6.12 -18.90
CA ARG A 81 0.18 -7.13 -18.54
C ARG A 81 1.21 -6.51 -17.61
N TRP A 82 1.77 -7.32 -16.73
CA TRP A 82 2.84 -6.88 -15.85
C TRP A 82 4.08 -6.49 -16.65
N ASN A 83 4.60 -5.30 -16.39
CA ASN A 83 5.85 -4.78 -16.91
C ASN A 83 6.88 -4.73 -15.78
N GLU A 84 7.87 -5.63 -15.81
CA GLU A 84 8.91 -5.74 -14.78
C GLU A 84 9.84 -4.51 -14.74
N ASP A 85 10.10 -3.86 -15.87
CA ASP A 85 11.01 -2.71 -15.94
C ASP A 85 10.41 -1.46 -15.30
N GLU A 86 9.07 -1.34 -15.32
CA GLU A 86 8.32 -0.20 -14.78
C GLU A 86 7.63 -0.51 -13.43
N GLU A 87 7.70 -1.77 -12.97
CA GLU A 87 6.97 -2.28 -11.81
C GLU A 87 5.47 -1.89 -11.81
N THR A 88 4.82 -1.99 -12.98
CA THR A 88 3.42 -1.61 -13.16
C THR A 88 2.71 -2.48 -14.20
N CYS A 89 1.39 -2.36 -14.31
CA CYS A 89 0.60 -3.03 -15.34
C CYS A 89 0.42 -2.09 -16.55
N THR A 90 0.78 -2.58 -17.75
CA THR A 90 0.69 -1.84 -19.03
C THR A 90 0.01 -2.64 -20.13
#